data_AF-A0A849QMV9-F1
#
_entry.id   AF-A0A849QMV9-F1
#
_cell.length_a   1.000
_cell.length_b   1.000
_cell.length_c   1.000
_cell.angle_alpha   90.00
_cell.angle_beta   90.00
_cell.angle_gamma   90.00
#
_symmetry.space_group_name_H-M   'P 1'
#
loop_
_entity.id
_entity.type
_entity.pdbx_description
1 polymer ?
#
loop_
_entity_poly.entity_id
_entity_poly.type
_entity_poly.pdbx_seq_one_letter_code
_entity_poly.pdbx_strand_id
1 'polypeptide(L)' 'MNNNTAVRNIGIGLTVIGFILLMMYAFYEILASDTSLILKLSIAAIILGIALALFSLIKEKKAVKDNEIERKY' A
#
# COMPACT_ATOMS: atom_id res chain seq x y z
N MET A 1 -23.92 -3.80 -17.61
CA MET A 1 -23.11 -3.29 -16.47
C MET A 1 -23.78 -2.03 -15.96
N ASN A 2 -24.06 -1.88 -14.66
CA ASN A 2 -24.76 -0.70 -14.13
C ASN A 2 -23.83 0.54 -14.21
N ASN A 3 -24.33 1.64 -14.79
CA ASN A 3 -23.59 2.90 -14.93
C ASN A 3 -23.05 3.43 -13.58
N ASN A 4 -23.79 3.24 -12.48
CA ASN A 4 -23.31 3.63 -11.15
C ASN A 4 -22.08 2.82 -10.71
N THR A 5 -22.00 1.54 -11.07
CA THR A 5 -20.85 0.69 -10.76
C THR A 5 -19.63 1.09 -11.59
N ALA A 6 -19.83 1.46 -12.86
CA ALA A 6 -18.75 1.91 -13.74
C ALA A 6 -18.14 3.24 -13.27
N VAL A 7 -18.96 4.23 -12.96
CA VAL A 7 -18.49 5.54 -12.45
C VAL A 7 -17.78 5.38 -11.10
N ARG A 8 -18.31 4.55 -10.21
CA ARG A 8 -17.67 4.27 -8.90
C ARG A 8 -16.30 3.63 -9.07
N ASN A 9 -16.16 2.67 -10.00
CA ASN A 9 -14.87 2.02 -10.26
C ASN A 9 -13.84 3.00 -10.85
N ILE A 10 -14.25 3.90 -11.74
CA ILE A 10 -13.37 4.95 -12.27
C ILE A 10 -12.92 5.90 -11.15
N GLY A 11 -13.83 6.32 -10.26
CA GLY A 11 -13.49 7.16 -9.11
C GLY A 11 -12.49 6.50 -8.16
N ILE A 12 -12.66 5.20 -7.86
CA ILE A 12 -11.71 4.43 -7.07
C ILE A 12 -10.36 4.36 -7.79
N GLY A 13 -10.36 4.02 -9.08
CA GLY A 13 -9.13 3.94 -9.87
C GLY A 13 -8.35 5.25 -9.89
N LEU A 14 -9.04 6.37 -10.10
CA LEU A 14 -8.44 7.70 -10.10
C LEU A 14 -7.83 8.06 -8.74
N THR A 15 -8.54 7.74 -7.66
CA THR A 15 -8.06 8.00 -6.29
C THR A 15 -6.81 7.16 -5.99
N VAL A 16 -6.80 5.90 -6.38
CA VAL A 16 -5.65 5.00 -6.18
C VAL A 16 -4.44 5.48 -6.99
N ILE A 17 -4.62 5.81 -8.26
CA ILE A 17 -3.53 6.31 -9.11
C ILE A 17 -3.00 7.64 -8.58
N GLY A 18 -3.88 8.57 -8.21
CA GLY A 18 -3.50 9.85 -7.61
C GLY A 18 -2.69 9.68 -6.33
N PHE A 19 -3.10 8.76 -5.46
CA PHE A 19 -2.36 8.44 -4.24
C PHE A 19 -0.97 7.86 -4.54
N ILE A 20 -0.85 6.94 -5.51
CA ILE A 20 0.45 6.37 -5.90
C ILE A 20 1.39 7.46 -6.43
N LEU A 21 0.89 8.37 -7.29
CA LEU A 21 1.68 9.47 -7.82
C LEU A 21 2.16 10.42 -6.71
N LEU A 22 1.28 10.76 -5.76
CA LEU A 22 1.63 11.60 -4.62
C LEU A 22 2.74 10.96 -3.77
N MET A 23 2.63 9.65 -3.54
CA MET A 23 3.62 8.89 -2.79
C MET A 23 4.97 8.87 -3.52
N MET A 24 4.98 8.62 -4.84
CA MET A 24 6.20 8.67 -5.66
C MET A 24 6.85 10.05 -5.64
N TYR A 25 6.06 11.12 -5.71
CA TYR A 25 6.57 12.49 -5.67
C TYR A 25 7.25 12.80 -4.34
N ALA A 26 6.61 12.47 -3.21
CA ALA A 26 7.21 12.64 -1.88
C ALA A 26 8.53 11.85 -1.74
N PHE A 27 8.57 10.62 -2.26
CA PHE A 27 9.80 9.83 -2.30
C PHE A 27 10.90 10.49 -3.13
N TYR A 28 10.56 10.99 -4.31
CA TYR A 28 11.50 11.69 -5.19
C TYR A 28 12.05 12.93 -4.51
N GLU A 29 11.21 13.75 -3.88
CA GLU A 29 11.61 14.96 -3.18
C GLU A 29 12.57 14.65 -2.01
N ILE A 30 12.27 13.61 -1.23
CA ILE A 30 13.16 13.15 -0.15
C ILE A 30 14.51 12.69 -0.72
N LEU A 31 14.52 11.96 -1.83
CA LEU A 31 15.75 11.51 -2.48
C LEU A 31 16.56 12.65 -3.10
N ALA A 32 15.90 13.61 -3.74
CA ALA A 32 16.50 14.73 -4.45
C ALA A 32 16.93 15.88 -3.53
N SER A 33 16.36 15.98 -2.33
CA SER A 33 16.72 17.02 -1.36
C SER A 33 18.15 16.83 -0.83
N ASP A 34 18.83 17.93 -0.51
CA ASP A 34 20.13 17.94 0.19
C ASP A 34 19.99 17.60 1.70
N THR A 35 18.98 16.81 2.04
CA THR A 35 18.78 16.29 3.40
C THR A 35 19.86 15.26 3.74
N SER A 36 20.18 15.16 5.04
CA SER A 36 21.21 14.24 5.52
C SER A 36 20.87 12.80 5.15
N LEU A 37 21.89 12.03 4.78
CA LEU A 37 21.75 10.64 4.35
C LEU A 37 21.07 9.78 5.44
N ILE A 38 21.33 10.10 6.72
CA ILE A 38 20.69 9.50 7.89
C ILE A 38 19.18 9.67 7.87
N LEU A 39 18.69 10.87 7.49
CA LEU A 39 17.26 11.17 7.46
C LEU A 39 16.56 10.39 6.35
N LYS A 40 17.17 10.30 5.16
CA LYS A 40 16.68 9.47 4.04
C LYS A 40 16.60 7.98 4.44
N LEU A 41 17.65 7.48 5.08
CA LEU A 41 17.72 6.08 5.53
C LEU A 41 16.68 5.76 6.61
N SER A 42 16.46 6.69 7.53
CA SER A 42 15.46 6.56 8.59
C SER A 42 14.04 6.49 8.03
N ILE A 43 13.70 7.38 7.08
CA ILE A 43 12.40 7.36 6.42
C ILE A 43 12.21 6.05 5.63
N ALA A 44 13.23 5.61 4.89
CA ALA A 44 13.18 4.35 4.16
C ALA A 44 12.96 3.14 5.09
N ALA A 45 13.64 3.12 6.24
CA ALA A 45 13.48 2.06 7.24
C ALA A 45 12.07 2.02 7.83
N ILE A 46 11.47 3.19 8.14
CA ILE A 46 10.09 3.28 8.62
C ILE A 46 9.12 2.71 7.58
N ILE A 47 9.25 3.13 6.31
CA ILE A 47 8.35 2.69 5.25
C ILE A 47 8.48 1.18 5.01
N LEU A 48 9.71 0.65 5.01
CA LEU A 48 9.95 -0.79 4.90
C LEU A 48 9.35 -1.56 6.09
N GLY A 49 9.48 -1.05 7.31
CA GLY A 49 8.90 -1.63 8.51
C GLY A 49 7.36 -1.71 8.44
N ILE A 50 6.71 -0.62 7.98
CA ILE A 50 5.26 -0.60 7.76
C ILE A 50 4.85 -1.60 6.69
N ALA A 51 5.57 -1.66 5.56
CA ALA A 51 5.28 -2.59 4.48
C ALA A 51 5.38 -4.05 4.92
N LEU A 52 6.41 -4.41 5.71
CA LEU A 52 6.57 -5.75 6.27
C LEU A 52 5.46 -6.11 7.25
N ALA A 53 5.08 -5.18 8.14
CA ALA A 53 3.98 -5.39 9.08
C ALA A 53 2.65 -5.63 8.36
N LEU A 54 2.33 -4.79 7.36
CA LEU A 54 1.14 -4.96 6.53
C LEU A 54 1.17 -6.28 5.75
N PHE A 55 2.32 -6.65 5.18
CA PHE A 55 2.47 -7.91 4.47
C PHE A 55 2.22 -9.12 5.39
N SER A 56 2.76 -9.08 6.62
CA SER A 56 2.51 -10.11 7.62
C SER A 56 1.03 -10.22 7.96
N LEU A 57 0.34 -9.10 8.19
CA LEU A 57 -1.09 -9.08 8.50
C LEU A 57 -1.96 -9.62 7.34
N ILE A 58 -1.59 -9.31 6.09
CA ILE A 58 -2.27 -9.84 4.90
C ILE A 58 -2.06 -11.36 4.80
N LYS A 59 -0.83 -11.83 5.00
CA LYS A 59 -0.49 -13.26 4.98
C LYS A 59 -1.26 -14.01 6.07
N GLU A 60 -1.33 -13.45 7.26
CA GLU A 60 -2.07 -14.00 8.40
C GLU A 60 -3.57 -14.05 8.14
N LYS A 61 -4.19 -12.98 7.63
CA LYS A 61 -5.60 -12.98 7.21
C LYS A 61 -5.88 -14.00 6.10
N LYS A 62 -4.94 -14.21 5.17
CA LYS A 62 -5.10 -15.22 4.11
C LYS A 62 -5.02 -16.65 4.67
N ALA A 63 -4.09 -16.90 5.59
CA ALA A 63 -3.93 -18.19 6.26
C ALA A 63 -5.15 -18.55 7.15
N VAL A 64 -5.72 -17.58 7.87
CA VAL A 64 -6.95 -17.78 8.65
C VAL A 64 -8.12 -18.13 7.73
N LYS A 65 -8.22 -17.49 6.56
CA LYS A 65 -9.28 -17.76 5.59
C LYS A 65 -9.16 -19.16 4.96
N ASP A 66 -7.95 -19.65 4.68
CA ASP A 66 -7.74 -21.03 4.19
C ASP A 66 -8.07 -22.07 5.26
N ASN A 67 -7.66 -21.84 6.51
CA ASN A 67 -7.94 -22.75 7.63
C ASN A 67 -9.45 -22.83 7.98
N GLU A 68 -10.23 -21.77 7.75
CA GLU A 68 -11.68 -21.81 7.92
C GLU A 68 -12.40 -22.62 6.83
N ILE A 69 -11.83 -22.69 5.62
CA ILE A 69 -12.39 -23.49 4.51
C ILE A 69 -12.15 -24.97 4.79
N GLU A 70 -10.95 -25.36 5.24
CA GLU A 70 -10.64 -26.76 5.58
C GLU A 70 -11.43 -27.29 6.79
N ARG A 71 -11.74 -26.43 7.78
CA ARG A 71 -12.49 -26.86 8.98
C ARG A 71 -13.98 -27.09 8.75
N LYS A 72 -14.51 -26.68 7.60
CA LYS A 72 -15.94 -26.82 7.24
C LYS A 72 -16.24 -28.03 6.35
N TYR A 73 -15.24 -28.81 5.95
CA TYR A 73 -15.40 -30.03 5.17
C TYR A 73 -14.98 -31.27 5.95
#